data_AF-A0A1R1PNE9-F1
#
_entry.id   AF-A0A1R1PNE9-F1
#
_cell.length_a   1.000
_cell.length_b   1.000
_cell.length_c   1.000
_cell.angle_alpha   90.00
_cell.angle_beta   90.00
_cell.angle_gamma   90.00
#
_symmetry.space_group_name_H-M   'P 1'
#
loop_
_entity.id
_entity.type
_entity.pdbx_description
1 polymer ?
#
loop_
_entity_poly.entity_id
_entity_poly.type
_entity_poly.pdbx_seq_one_letter_code
_entity_poly.pdbx_strand_id
1 'polypeptide(L)'
;WLASEDPWQTLAACIELVDAVDSGDPENFVSHLHVHQDGTCNGLQHYAALGRDFEGGRQVNLVPGDHPMDVYSAVLDVVEVSVRRDAANGHEMAQLLVGKLKRKVIKQTVMTNVYGVSMYGAREQVMARLKEIVDPQTGAPLFTDRGQLLKLATYLAHRVFESLGEIFECARQIQDWLNEAASRIARSLPPESVKLRKELARLRAKQLRLAHSTIKTKTKAKAKTESTDETNTKSVDQANTNTKSTDETETETKTKAKSTTRPDLSDIDSSKVKTSLQQRKKHLIDQISSQPLASVTWTTPLNLIIVQPYRKLVTKAISSSLQYVSLVNEDLPSPVNSQKQKTAFPPNFVHSLDASHMLLSAIQCKVNGIVFSSVHDSYWTHACDIDMMNNILREQFVALHQKNILTELRDEFMLRYKDYLIPVNTTKVSQNNTSNLTSKSKHDYSLDYDHNADKIKLTSKISYIPFDLPPLPPTGTLDINSVLDSKYFFS
;
A
#
# COMPACT_ATOMS: atom_id res chain seq x y z
N TRP A 1 0.05 39.92 11.16
CA TRP A 1 -0.55 38.57 11.31
C TRP A 1 -1.02 37.96 9.98
N LEU A 2 -1.68 38.68 9.05
CA LEU A 2 -2.16 38.12 7.76
C LEU A 2 -1.09 37.48 6.85
N ALA A 3 0.17 37.91 6.96
CA ALA A 3 1.28 37.34 6.17
C ALA A 3 1.87 36.03 6.77
N SER A 4 1.37 35.58 7.93
CA SER A 4 1.83 34.35 8.59
C SER A 4 1.27 33.11 7.91
N GLU A 5 1.93 31.95 8.10
CA GLU A 5 1.47 30.65 7.59
C GLU A 5 0.10 30.28 8.19
N ASP A 6 -0.06 30.50 9.50
CA ASP A 6 -1.30 30.27 10.24
C ASP A 6 -1.87 31.61 10.76
N PRO A 7 -2.56 32.39 9.90
CA PRO A 7 -2.88 33.78 10.20
C PRO A 7 -3.79 33.93 11.41
N TRP A 8 -4.80 33.07 11.57
CA TRP A 8 -5.74 33.14 12.69
C TRP A 8 -5.13 32.72 14.03
N GLN A 9 -4.27 31.69 14.02
CA GLN A 9 -3.51 31.30 15.22
C GLN A 9 -2.53 32.40 15.62
N THR A 10 -1.88 33.03 14.62
CA THR A 10 -0.99 34.17 14.84
C THR A 10 -1.75 35.36 15.43
N LEU A 11 -2.95 35.67 14.93
CA LEU A 11 -3.77 36.74 15.49
C LEU A 11 -4.15 36.46 16.95
N ALA A 12 -4.59 35.23 17.26
CA ALA A 12 -4.91 34.82 18.63
C ALA A 12 -3.70 34.96 19.56
N ALA A 13 -2.52 34.50 19.13
CA ALA A 13 -1.27 34.65 19.87
C ALA A 13 -0.87 36.12 20.06
N CYS A 14 -1.06 36.98 19.06
CA CYS A 14 -0.81 38.40 19.20
C CYS A 14 -1.74 39.06 20.23
N ILE A 15 -3.03 38.69 20.26
CA ILE A 15 -3.99 39.23 21.24
C ILE A 15 -3.57 38.79 22.64
N GLU A 16 -3.35 37.49 22.85
CA GLU A 16 -2.95 36.93 24.15
C GLU A 16 -1.65 37.56 24.68
N LEU A 17 -0.67 37.77 23.81
CA LEU A 17 0.61 38.39 24.17
C LEU A 17 0.43 39.86 24.58
N VAL A 18 -0.40 40.62 23.86
CA VAL A 18 -0.69 42.02 24.20
C VAL A 18 -1.42 42.08 25.54
N ASP A 19 -2.44 41.25 25.75
CA ASP A 19 -3.18 41.19 27.02
C ASP A 19 -2.26 40.84 28.21
N ALA A 20 -1.31 39.91 28.00
CA ALA A 20 -0.32 39.54 29.02
C ALA A 20 0.62 40.70 29.35
N VAL A 21 1.11 41.43 28.35
CA VAL A 21 2.01 42.59 28.55
C VAL A 21 1.26 43.76 29.21
N ASP A 22 0.03 44.05 28.74
CA ASP A 22 -0.80 45.15 29.25
C ASP A 22 -1.34 44.88 30.66
N SER A 23 -1.29 43.63 31.14
CA SER A 23 -1.63 43.29 32.53
C SER A 23 -0.71 43.94 33.58
N GLY A 24 0.51 44.33 33.19
CA GLY A 24 1.54 44.84 34.09
C GLY A 24 2.26 43.77 34.92
N ASP A 25 1.79 42.52 34.89
CA ASP A 25 2.41 41.36 35.54
C ASP A 25 2.27 40.10 34.65
N PRO A 26 3.07 40.02 33.56
CA PRO A 26 2.91 38.96 32.56
C PRO A 26 3.13 37.54 33.09
N GLU A 27 3.90 37.37 34.18
CA GLU A 27 4.18 36.05 34.78
C GLU A 27 2.95 35.46 35.47
N ASN A 28 2.08 36.30 36.02
CA ASN A 28 0.84 35.89 36.69
C ASN A 28 -0.42 36.05 35.81
N PHE A 29 -0.25 36.46 34.56
CA PHE A 29 -1.35 36.53 33.59
C PHE A 29 -1.88 35.12 33.29
N VAL A 30 -3.19 34.92 33.45
CA VAL A 30 -3.84 33.63 33.18
C VAL A 30 -4.07 33.46 31.69
N SER A 31 -3.13 32.77 31.02
CA SER A 31 -3.25 32.48 29.59
C SER A 31 -4.15 31.27 29.31
N HIS A 32 -5.04 31.41 28.33
CA HIS A 32 -5.93 30.35 27.85
C HIS A 32 -5.49 29.77 26.50
N LEU A 33 -4.55 30.43 25.82
CA LEU A 33 -4.03 29.98 24.55
C LEU A 33 -3.22 28.68 24.73
N HIS A 34 -3.51 27.69 23.89
CA HIS A 34 -2.71 26.47 23.85
C HIS A 34 -1.45 26.72 23.02
N VAL A 35 -0.32 26.26 23.53
CA VAL A 35 0.96 26.26 22.82
C VAL A 35 1.17 24.87 22.24
N HIS A 36 1.55 24.81 20.96
CA HIS A 36 1.73 23.57 20.23
C HIS A 36 3.20 23.14 20.28
N GLN A 37 3.46 21.84 20.44
CA GLN A 37 4.77 21.22 20.30
C GLN A 37 4.68 20.13 19.24
N ASP A 38 5.46 20.28 18.17
CA ASP A 38 5.40 19.41 17.00
C ASP A 38 6.64 18.53 16.89
N GLY A 39 6.44 17.25 16.56
CA GLY A 39 7.53 16.33 16.25
C GLY A 39 8.18 16.67 14.90
N THR A 40 9.52 16.73 14.84
CA THR A 40 10.24 16.93 13.56
C THR A 40 10.18 15.67 12.71
N CYS A 41 9.11 15.52 11.93
CA CYS A 41 8.81 14.32 11.12
C CYS A 41 8.71 13.05 11.99
N ASN A 42 7.67 13.00 12.83
CA ASN A 42 7.45 11.96 13.84
C ASN A 42 7.60 10.51 13.29
N GLY A 43 7.10 10.24 12.08
CA GLY A 43 7.29 8.92 11.43
C GLY A 43 8.77 8.53 11.24
N LEU A 44 9.65 9.46 10.86
CA LEU A 44 11.10 9.20 10.79
C LEU A 44 11.73 9.09 12.18
N GLN A 45 11.25 9.83 13.18
CA GLN A 45 11.69 9.68 14.57
C GLN A 45 11.45 8.25 15.07
N HIS A 46 10.27 7.67 14.82
CA HIS A 46 10.02 6.27 15.15
C HIS A 46 10.91 5.31 14.38
N TYR A 47 11.13 5.50 13.08
CA TYR A 47 12.04 4.62 12.33
C TYR A 47 13.48 4.68 12.83
N ALA A 48 14.00 5.87 13.10
CA ALA A 48 15.34 6.05 13.63
C ALA A 48 15.47 5.40 15.02
N ALA A 49 14.45 5.53 15.88
CA ALA A 49 14.42 4.89 17.18
C ALA A 49 14.32 3.36 17.11
N LEU A 50 13.50 2.81 16.20
CA LEU A 50 13.37 1.36 15.96
C LEU A 50 14.67 0.75 15.42
N GLY A 51 15.32 1.45 14.49
CA GLY A 51 16.56 1.01 13.85
C GLY A 51 17.82 1.32 14.65
N ARG A 52 17.71 2.12 15.73
CA ARG A 52 18.84 2.75 16.43
C ARG A 52 19.80 3.47 15.47
N ASP A 53 19.24 4.18 14.49
CA ASP A 53 20.01 4.91 13.48
C ASP A 53 20.50 6.25 14.04
N PHE A 54 21.80 6.36 14.29
CA PHE A 54 22.39 7.57 14.87
C PHE A 54 22.36 8.76 13.90
N GLU A 55 22.73 8.53 12.63
CA GLU A 55 22.77 9.59 11.62
C GLU A 55 21.35 10.04 11.26
N GLY A 56 20.44 9.09 11.05
CA GLY A 56 19.01 9.39 10.86
C GLY A 56 18.41 10.09 12.08
N GLY A 57 18.72 9.61 13.29
CA GLY A 57 18.27 10.19 14.55
C GLY A 57 18.73 11.64 14.76
N ARG A 58 19.94 11.99 14.32
CA ARG A 58 20.42 13.38 14.33
C ARG A 58 19.59 14.28 13.42
N GLN A 59 19.24 13.83 12.22
CA GLN A 59 18.45 14.63 11.27
C GLN A 59 17.01 14.91 11.72
N VAL A 60 16.50 14.12 12.66
CA VAL A 60 15.13 14.23 13.21
C VAL A 60 15.11 14.57 14.70
N ASN A 61 16.20 15.15 15.20
CA ASN A 61 16.31 15.70 16.55
C ASN A 61 16.12 14.69 17.69
N LEU A 62 16.49 13.41 17.49
CA LEU A 62 16.60 12.43 18.60
C LEU A 62 17.92 12.56 19.37
N VAL A 63 18.95 13.08 18.69
CA VAL A 63 20.25 13.36 19.28
C VAL A 63 20.27 14.84 19.69
N PRO A 64 20.71 15.18 20.92
CA PRO A 64 20.75 16.56 21.37
C PRO A 64 21.71 17.39 20.50
N GLY A 65 21.33 18.63 20.25
CA GLY A 65 22.12 19.60 19.49
C GLY A 65 21.75 21.03 19.87
N ASP A 66 22.66 21.96 19.56
CA ASP A 66 22.51 23.38 19.90
C ASP A 66 21.47 24.10 19.02
N HIS A 67 21.14 23.53 17.86
CA HIS A 67 20.19 24.06 16.89
C HIS A 67 19.29 22.94 16.34
N PRO A 68 18.03 23.25 15.96
CA PRO A 68 17.13 22.27 15.39
C PRO A 68 17.63 21.84 14.01
N MET A 69 17.69 20.53 13.79
CA MET A 69 17.96 19.96 12.47
C MET A 69 16.66 19.93 11.65
N ASP A 70 16.76 20.31 10.38
CA ASP A 70 15.65 20.31 9.45
C ASP A 70 15.86 19.24 8.37
N VAL A 71 15.32 18.04 8.63
CA VAL A 71 15.39 16.89 7.71
C VAL A 71 15.01 17.25 6.27
N TYR A 72 14.05 18.15 6.08
CA TYR A 72 13.60 18.54 4.76
C TYR A 72 14.65 19.36 4.01
N SER A 73 15.40 20.21 4.70
CA SER A 73 16.51 20.95 4.09
C SER A 73 17.70 20.03 3.83
N ALA A 74 18.01 19.10 4.75
CA ALA A 74 19.07 18.11 4.52
C ALA A 74 18.80 17.23 3.29
N VAL A 75 17.55 16.75 3.12
CA VAL A 75 17.16 16.01 1.92
C VAL A 75 17.21 16.88 0.67
N LEU A 76 16.82 18.17 0.77
CA LEU A 76 16.90 19.10 -0.36
C LEU A 76 18.33 19.25 -0.85
N ASP A 77 19.30 19.39 0.05
CA ASP A 77 20.71 19.56 -0.31
C ASP A 77 21.23 18.35 -1.10
N VAL A 78 20.90 17.12 -0.66
CA VAL A 78 21.27 15.88 -1.37
C VAL A 78 20.61 15.82 -2.74
N VAL A 79 19.30 16.15 -2.82
CA VAL A 79 18.57 16.19 -4.08
C VAL A 79 19.17 17.22 -5.03
N GLU A 80 19.53 18.42 -4.55
CA GLU A 80 20.14 19.46 -5.37
C GLU A 80 21.51 19.02 -5.92
N VAL A 81 22.33 18.34 -5.12
CA VAL A 81 23.60 17.78 -5.59
C VAL A 81 23.37 16.76 -6.70
N SER A 82 22.41 15.85 -6.54
CA SER A 82 22.06 14.89 -7.59
C SER A 82 21.53 15.58 -8.85
N VAL A 83 20.66 16.58 -8.70
CA VAL A 83 20.09 17.33 -9.83
C VAL A 83 21.16 18.12 -10.58
N ARG A 84 22.11 18.77 -9.89
CA ARG A 84 23.24 19.46 -10.54
C ARG A 84 24.13 18.47 -11.31
N ARG A 85 24.39 17.29 -10.74
CA ARG A 85 25.15 16.21 -11.40
C ARG A 85 24.46 15.75 -12.68
N ASP A 86 23.17 15.44 -12.62
CA ASP A 86 22.40 14.98 -13.78
C ASP A 86 22.27 16.08 -14.84
N ALA A 87 22.16 17.34 -14.44
CA ALA A 87 22.15 18.48 -15.35
C ALA A 87 23.48 18.65 -16.11
N ALA A 88 24.61 18.45 -15.41
CA ALA A 88 25.95 18.46 -16.02
C ALA A 88 26.14 17.29 -17.00
N ASN A 89 25.48 16.16 -16.77
CA ASN A 89 25.44 15.01 -17.67
C ASN A 89 24.44 15.16 -18.84
N GLY A 90 23.81 16.32 -19.00
CA GLY A 90 22.91 16.61 -20.12
C GLY A 90 21.44 16.19 -19.91
N HIS A 91 21.03 15.87 -18.68
CA HIS A 91 19.63 15.50 -18.41
C HIS A 91 18.69 16.72 -18.46
N GLU A 92 17.83 16.80 -19.48
CA GLU A 92 16.96 17.96 -19.76
C GLU A 92 16.12 18.40 -18.55
N MET A 93 15.48 17.45 -17.86
CA MET A 93 14.62 17.78 -16.70
C MET A 93 15.43 18.31 -15.52
N ALA A 94 16.68 17.86 -15.39
CA ALA A 94 17.54 18.28 -14.31
C ALA A 94 17.98 19.74 -14.52
N GLN A 95 18.38 20.08 -15.74
CA GLN A 95 18.76 21.44 -16.15
C GLN A 95 17.65 22.46 -15.87
N LEU A 96 16.40 22.09 -16.11
CA LEU A 96 15.24 22.95 -15.83
C LEU A 96 14.99 23.19 -14.33
N LEU A 97 15.43 22.29 -13.46
CA LEU A 97 15.20 22.35 -12.01
C LEU A 97 16.35 22.98 -11.22
N VAL A 98 17.55 23.08 -11.80
CA VAL A 98 18.72 23.67 -11.13
C VAL A 98 18.39 25.07 -10.60
N GLY A 99 18.62 25.29 -9.31
CA GLY A 99 18.41 26.57 -8.64
C GLY A 99 16.95 26.97 -8.42
N LYS A 100 15.99 26.07 -8.70
CA LYS A 100 14.54 26.33 -8.54
C LYS A 100 13.89 25.52 -7.42
N LEU A 101 14.61 24.55 -6.86
CA LEU A 101 14.10 23.71 -5.77
C LEU A 101 14.08 24.48 -4.46
N LYS A 102 13.03 24.27 -3.68
CA LYS A 102 12.85 24.85 -2.35
C LYS A 102 12.30 23.80 -1.41
N ARG A 103 12.54 23.96 -0.11
CA ARG A 103 12.03 23.06 0.95
C ARG A 103 10.55 22.73 0.78
N LYS A 104 9.71 23.74 0.49
CA LYS A 104 8.25 23.60 0.27
C LYS A 104 7.88 22.58 -0.83
N VAL A 105 8.74 22.41 -1.84
CA VAL A 105 8.47 21.52 -2.98
C VAL A 105 8.59 20.05 -2.57
N ILE A 106 9.53 19.72 -1.70
CA ILE A 106 9.81 18.34 -1.32
C ILE A 106 9.23 17.94 0.05
N LYS A 107 8.91 18.92 0.92
CA LYS A 107 8.42 18.70 2.29
C LYS A 107 7.33 17.63 2.36
N GLN A 108 6.29 17.77 1.53
CA GLN A 108 5.15 16.85 1.57
C GLN A 108 5.52 15.42 1.13
N THR A 109 6.39 15.29 0.13
CA THR A 109 6.83 13.98 -0.37
C THR A 109 7.75 13.28 0.61
N VAL A 110 8.66 14.01 1.26
CA VAL A 110 9.49 13.49 2.35
C VAL A 110 8.62 13.02 3.51
N MET A 111 7.68 13.87 3.96
CA MET A 111 6.77 13.57 5.07
C MET A 111 5.88 12.36 4.82
N THR A 112 5.39 12.17 3.58
CA THR A 112 4.47 11.07 3.25
C THR A 112 5.17 9.79 2.80
N ASN A 113 6.47 9.83 2.50
CA ASN A 113 7.24 8.64 2.13
C ASN A 113 7.32 7.61 3.27
N VAL A 114 7.63 8.06 4.49
CA VAL A 114 7.61 7.17 5.66
C VAL A 114 6.26 6.51 5.93
N TYR A 115 5.20 7.11 5.40
CA TYR A 115 3.83 6.60 5.46
C TYR A 115 3.41 5.84 4.20
N GLY A 116 4.38 5.36 3.40
CA GLY A 116 4.13 4.46 2.28
C GLY A 116 3.50 5.14 1.07
N VAL A 117 3.74 6.43 0.84
CA VAL A 117 3.30 7.09 -0.40
C VAL A 117 3.87 6.36 -1.62
N SER A 118 3.02 6.03 -2.58
CA SER A 118 3.48 5.45 -3.85
C SER A 118 4.18 6.49 -4.71
N MET A 119 5.01 6.04 -5.65
CA MET A 119 5.62 6.94 -6.66
C MET A 119 4.58 7.77 -7.42
N TYR A 120 3.39 7.22 -7.67
CA TYR A 120 2.29 7.98 -8.26
C TYR A 120 1.86 9.13 -7.34
N GLY A 121 1.62 8.84 -6.06
CA GLY A 121 1.23 9.86 -5.07
C GLY A 121 2.31 10.92 -4.87
N ALA A 122 3.57 10.50 -4.75
CA ALA A 122 4.73 11.38 -4.65
C ALA A 122 4.80 12.35 -5.85
N ARG A 123 4.64 11.82 -7.06
CA ARG A 123 4.62 12.63 -8.28
C ARG A 123 3.50 13.66 -8.26
N GLU A 124 2.29 13.30 -7.87
CA GLU A 124 1.16 14.26 -7.80
C GLU A 124 1.42 15.37 -6.78
N GLN A 125 2.00 15.04 -5.61
CA GLN A 125 2.37 16.03 -4.59
C GLN A 125 3.44 17.00 -5.11
N VAL A 126 4.52 16.47 -5.69
CA VAL A 126 5.59 17.28 -6.29
C VAL A 126 5.01 18.16 -7.41
N MET A 127 4.19 17.59 -8.29
CA MET A 127 3.56 18.33 -9.39
C MET A 127 2.70 19.48 -8.89
N ALA A 128 1.94 19.30 -7.81
CA ALA A 128 1.14 20.36 -7.20
C ALA A 128 2.02 21.53 -6.71
N ARG A 129 3.17 21.22 -6.09
CA ARG A 129 4.10 22.25 -5.60
C ARG A 129 4.91 22.91 -6.72
N LEU A 130 5.27 22.19 -7.78
CA LEU A 130 5.98 22.75 -8.94
C LEU A 130 5.14 23.82 -9.66
N LYS A 131 3.80 23.67 -9.70
CA LYS A 131 2.89 24.67 -10.28
C LYS A 131 2.90 26.02 -9.56
N GLU A 132 3.27 26.02 -8.28
CA GLU A 132 3.36 27.24 -7.47
C GLU A 132 4.68 28.01 -7.68
N ILE A 133 5.64 27.43 -8.41
CA ILE A 133 6.90 28.10 -8.71
C ILE A 133 6.65 29.14 -9.80
N VAL A 134 6.85 30.40 -9.44
CA VAL A 134 6.72 31.55 -10.33
C VAL A 134 8.08 32.09 -10.74
N ASP A 135 8.12 32.73 -11.91
CA ASP A 135 9.27 33.50 -12.36
C ASP A 135 9.42 34.77 -11.50
N PRO A 136 10.61 35.03 -10.91
CA PRO A 136 10.83 36.20 -10.05
C PRO A 136 10.64 37.55 -10.75
N GLN A 137 10.80 37.64 -12.08
CA GLN A 137 10.71 38.88 -12.84
C GLN A 137 9.28 39.14 -13.34
N THR A 138 8.56 38.10 -13.74
CA THR A 138 7.22 38.25 -14.36
C THR A 138 6.07 37.87 -13.43
N GLY A 139 6.32 37.15 -12.34
CA GLY A 139 5.30 36.61 -11.44
C GLY A 139 4.44 35.51 -12.06
N ALA A 140 4.70 35.12 -13.32
CA ALA A 140 3.97 34.07 -14.01
C ALA A 140 4.45 32.67 -13.58
N PRO A 141 3.59 31.64 -13.59
CA PRO A 141 4.00 30.27 -13.31
C PRO A 141 5.06 29.79 -14.30
N LEU A 142 6.17 29.28 -13.78
CA LEU A 142 7.35 28.93 -14.57
C LEU A 142 7.15 27.63 -15.38
N PHE A 143 6.25 26.77 -14.91
CA PHE A 143 5.91 25.50 -15.54
C PHE A 143 4.40 25.41 -15.76
N THR A 144 3.97 25.57 -17.01
CA THR A 144 2.53 25.59 -17.39
C THR A 144 2.14 24.38 -18.24
N ASP A 145 3.07 23.82 -19.02
CA ASP A 145 2.80 22.64 -19.83
C ASP A 145 2.62 21.38 -18.95
N ARG A 146 1.48 20.71 -19.12
CA ARG A 146 1.12 19.53 -18.32
C ARG A 146 2.05 18.35 -18.61
N GLY A 147 2.51 18.20 -19.86
CA GLY A 147 3.42 17.12 -20.24
C GLY A 147 4.80 17.27 -19.59
N GLN A 148 5.35 18.48 -19.63
CA GLN A 148 6.60 18.85 -18.98
C GLN A 148 6.51 18.73 -17.46
N LEU A 149 5.44 19.25 -16.84
CA LEU A 149 5.20 19.12 -15.40
C LEU A 149 5.19 17.66 -14.94
N LEU A 150 4.57 16.76 -15.72
CA LEU A 150 4.54 15.34 -15.40
C LEU A 150 5.94 14.72 -15.43
N LYS A 151 6.75 15.05 -16.44
CA LYS A 151 8.14 14.57 -16.56
C LYS A 151 9.03 15.12 -15.44
N LEU A 152 8.95 16.43 -15.16
CA LEU A 152 9.67 17.09 -14.06
C LEU A 152 9.31 16.47 -12.71
N ALA A 153 8.01 16.32 -12.43
CA ALA A 153 7.55 15.74 -11.18
C ALA A 153 7.95 14.28 -11.03
N THR A 154 7.95 13.49 -12.10
CA THR A 154 8.38 12.08 -12.07
C THR A 154 9.87 11.98 -11.77
N TYR A 155 10.69 12.77 -12.48
CA TYR A 155 12.13 12.83 -12.26
C TYR A 155 12.47 13.27 -10.82
N LEU A 156 11.87 14.37 -10.37
CA LEU A 156 12.13 14.89 -9.03
C LEU A 156 11.65 13.94 -7.93
N ALA A 157 10.49 13.30 -8.09
CA ALA A 157 10.01 12.30 -7.13
C ALA A 157 10.98 11.10 -7.01
N HIS A 158 11.56 10.60 -8.12
CA HIS A 158 12.56 9.54 -8.06
C HIS A 158 13.82 9.99 -7.30
N ARG A 159 14.34 11.18 -7.60
CA ARG A 159 15.53 11.73 -6.93
C ARG A 159 15.30 11.94 -5.43
N VAL A 160 14.10 12.39 -5.04
CA VAL A 160 13.72 12.51 -3.62
C VAL A 160 13.71 11.14 -2.92
N PHE A 161 13.16 10.10 -3.55
CA PHE A 161 13.12 8.76 -2.97
C PHE A 161 14.50 8.14 -2.80
N GLU A 162 15.37 8.29 -3.81
CA GLU A 162 16.76 7.81 -3.72
C GLU A 162 17.53 8.55 -2.63
N SER A 163 17.43 9.89 -2.56
CA SER A 163 18.10 10.70 -1.54
C SER A 163 17.62 10.36 -0.13
N LEU A 164 16.32 10.06 0.05
CA LEU A 164 15.79 9.60 1.33
C LEU A 164 16.33 8.21 1.71
N GLY A 165 16.48 7.32 0.75
CA GLY A 165 17.09 6.00 0.97
C GLY A 165 18.55 6.11 1.41
N GLU A 166 19.30 7.08 0.88
CA GLU A 166 20.69 7.34 1.28
C GLU A 166 20.79 7.87 2.71
N ILE A 167 19.92 8.79 3.12
CA ILE A 167 19.94 9.38 4.48
C ILE A 167 19.36 8.42 5.52
N PHE A 168 18.30 7.68 5.19
CA PHE A 168 17.55 6.84 6.13
C PHE A 168 17.57 5.36 5.70
N GLU A 169 18.76 4.84 5.45
CA GLU A 169 19.00 3.47 5.02
C GLU A 169 18.40 2.45 6.01
N CYS A 170 18.56 2.68 7.33
CA CYS A 170 17.96 1.82 8.36
C CYS A 170 16.42 1.81 8.29
N ALA A 171 15.79 2.98 8.10
CA ALA A 171 14.33 3.08 7.95
C ALA A 171 13.84 2.29 6.74
N ARG A 172 14.56 2.39 5.60
CA ARG A 172 14.27 1.65 4.38
C ARG A 172 14.35 0.14 4.61
N GLN A 173 15.39 -0.35 5.28
CA GLN A 173 15.54 -1.78 5.59
C GLN A 173 14.41 -2.31 6.48
N ILE A 174 13.96 -1.52 7.47
CA ILE A 174 12.81 -1.88 8.32
C ILE A 174 11.53 -1.92 7.48
N GLN A 175 11.29 -0.92 6.62
CA GLN A 175 10.14 -0.90 5.72
C GLN A 175 10.12 -2.11 4.77
N ASP A 176 11.27 -2.47 4.20
CA ASP A 176 11.42 -3.64 3.35
C ASP A 176 11.10 -4.93 4.10
N TRP A 177 11.58 -5.06 5.34
CA TRP A 177 11.28 -6.20 6.21
C TRP A 177 9.78 -6.29 6.54
N LEU A 178 9.15 -5.18 6.93
CA LEU A 178 7.71 -5.10 7.21
C LEU A 178 6.89 -5.49 5.95
N ASN A 179 7.24 -4.92 4.80
CA ASN A 179 6.62 -5.23 3.52
C ASN A 179 6.71 -6.73 3.16
N GLU A 180 7.87 -7.34 3.37
CA GLU A 180 8.08 -8.77 3.12
C GLU A 180 7.29 -9.64 4.10
N ALA A 181 7.29 -9.30 5.40
CA ALA A 181 6.49 -10.00 6.41
C ALA A 181 5.01 -9.96 6.06
N ALA A 182 4.47 -8.78 5.73
CA ALA A 182 3.09 -8.61 5.31
C ALA A 182 2.76 -9.40 4.03
N SER A 183 3.70 -9.45 3.07
CA SER A 183 3.52 -10.25 1.85
C SER A 183 3.44 -11.74 2.15
N ARG A 184 4.32 -12.26 3.01
CA ARG A 184 4.32 -13.67 3.42
C ARG A 184 3.06 -14.03 4.17
N ILE A 185 2.65 -13.20 5.14
CA ILE A 185 1.40 -13.38 5.92
C ILE A 185 0.19 -13.39 4.98
N ALA A 186 0.05 -12.38 4.12
CA ALA A 186 -1.12 -12.24 3.24
C ALA A 186 -1.19 -13.29 2.11
N ARG A 187 -0.12 -14.06 1.89
CA ARG A 187 -0.09 -15.21 0.96
C ARG A 187 -0.17 -16.54 1.66
N SER A 188 0.04 -16.57 2.96
CA SER A 188 0.05 -17.77 3.77
C SER A 188 -1.35 -18.39 3.88
N LEU A 189 -1.38 -19.71 4.04
CA LEU A 189 -2.60 -20.50 4.12
C LEU A 189 -2.49 -21.50 5.26
N PRO A 190 -3.53 -21.71 6.07
CA PRO A 190 -3.54 -22.79 7.02
C PRO A 190 -3.55 -24.15 6.30
N PRO A 191 -3.08 -25.25 6.93
CA PRO A 191 -2.93 -26.55 6.27
C PRO A 191 -4.23 -27.09 5.67
N GLU A 192 -5.36 -26.85 6.35
CA GLU A 192 -6.69 -27.26 5.88
C GLU A 192 -7.09 -26.55 4.57
N SER A 193 -6.83 -25.24 4.46
CA SER A 193 -7.06 -24.48 3.23
C SER A 193 -6.19 -24.98 2.07
N VAL A 194 -4.97 -25.45 2.36
CA VAL A 194 -4.08 -26.05 1.34
C VAL A 194 -4.64 -27.39 0.84
N LYS A 195 -5.13 -28.25 1.75
CA LYS A 195 -5.79 -29.52 1.38
C LYS A 195 -7.01 -29.26 0.50
N LEU A 196 -7.87 -28.33 0.92
CA LEU A 196 -9.08 -27.93 0.20
C LEU A 196 -8.75 -27.39 -1.19
N ARG A 197 -7.71 -26.54 -1.31
CA ARG A 197 -7.26 -26.03 -2.60
C ARG A 197 -6.81 -27.16 -3.55
N LYS A 198 -6.07 -28.16 -3.04
CA LYS A 198 -5.64 -29.32 -3.86
C LYS A 198 -6.83 -30.16 -4.31
N GLU A 199 -7.82 -30.36 -3.43
CA GLU A 199 -9.05 -31.09 -3.77
C GLU A 199 -9.86 -30.36 -4.84
N LEU A 200 -10.12 -29.06 -4.67
CA LEU A 200 -10.81 -28.24 -5.66
C LEU A 200 -10.09 -28.23 -7.01
N ALA A 201 -8.75 -28.20 -7.02
CA ALA A 201 -7.97 -28.30 -8.25
C ALA A 201 -8.15 -29.67 -8.95
N ARG A 202 -8.18 -30.77 -8.20
CA ARG A 202 -8.46 -32.12 -8.74
C ARG A 202 -9.87 -32.22 -9.31
N LEU A 203 -10.87 -31.69 -8.60
CA LEU A 203 -12.26 -31.66 -9.05
C LEU A 203 -12.43 -30.85 -10.35
N ARG A 204 -11.80 -29.68 -10.43
CA ARG A 204 -11.77 -28.86 -11.66
C ARG A 204 -11.11 -29.59 -12.82
N ALA A 205 -9.97 -30.25 -12.59
CA ALA A 205 -9.30 -31.04 -13.62
C ALA A 205 -10.17 -32.21 -14.12
N LYS A 206 -10.90 -32.88 -13.22
CA LYS A 206 -11.86 -33.94 -13.57
C LYS A 206 -13.01 -33.38 -14.41
N GLN A 207 -13.61 -32.25 -14.02
CA GLN A 207 -14.68 -31.60 -14.78
C GLN A 207 -14.22 -31.16 -16.18
N LEU A 208 -13.03 -30.57 -16.30
CA LEU A 208 -12.43 -30.19 -17.59
C LEU A 208 -12.22 -31.41 -18.50
N ARG A 209 -11.73 -32.53 -17.95
CA ARG A 209 -11.58 -33.78 -18.72
C ARG A 209 -12.92 -34.32 -19.21
N LEU A 210 -13.94 -34.31 -18.36
CA LEU A 210 -15.32 -34.71 -18.72
C LEU A 210 -15.91 -33.76 -19.79
N ALA A 211 -15.71 -32.45 -19.67
CA ALA A 211 -16.15 -31.49 -20.69
C ALA A 211 -15.45 -31.74 -22.03
N HIS A 212 -14.14 -31.96 -22.03
CA HIS A 212 -13.38 -32.28 -23.24
C HIS A 212 -13.79 -33.64 -23.85
N SER A 213 -14.12 -34.65 -23.05
CA SER A 213 -14.65 -35.91 -23.59
C SER A 213 -16.03 -35.73 -24.22
N THR A 214 -16.90 -34.92 -23.60
CA THR A 214 -18.25 -34.63 -24.12
C THR A 214 -18.20 -33.78 -25.41
N ILE A 215 -17.25 -32.86 -25.50
CA ILE A 215 -17.03 -32.07 -26.73
C ILE A 215 -16.48 -32.98 -27.84
N LYS A 216 -15.54 -33.88 -27.53
CA LYS A 216 -15.01 -34.88 -28.48
C LYS A 216 -16.08 -35.86 -28.97
N THR A 217 -16.99 -36.30 -28.11
CA THR A 217 -18.10 -37.18 -28.52
C THR A 217 -19.14 -36.44 -29.36
N LYS A 218 -19.44 -35.17 -29.05
CA LYS A 218 -20.32 -34.31 -29.89
C LYS A 218 -19.70 -33.97 -31.25
N THR A 219 -18.40 -33.70 -31.33
CA THR A 219 -17.71 -33.48 -32.61
C THR A 219 -17.59 -34.77 -33.44
N LYS A 220 -17.35 -35.93 -32.81
CA LYS A 220 -17.44 -37.23 -33.50
C LYS A 220 -18.85 -37.57 -33.96
N ALA A 221 -19.89 -37.19 -33.20
CA ALA A 221 -21.28 -37.38 -33.61
C ALA A 221 -21.63 -36.48 -34.81
N LYS A 222 -21.18 -35.21 -34.82
CA LYS A 222 -21.40 -34.28 -35.93
C LYS A 222 -20.65 -34.67 -37.21
N ALA A 223 -19.42 -35.18 -37.09
CA ALA A 223 -18.65 -35.73 -38.21
C ALA A 223 -19.24 -37.04 -38.77
N LYS A 224 -20.10 -37.74 -38.01
CA LYS A 224 -20.83 -38.92 -38.48
C LYS A 224 -22.16 -38.58 -39.18
N THR A 225 -22.68 -37.37 -38.98
CA THR A 225 -23.89 -36.89 -39.68
C THR A 225 -23.57 -36.20 -41.00
N GLU A 226 -22.35 -35.67 -41.17
CA GLU A 226 -21.90 -35.05 -42.43
C GLU A 226 -21.33 -36.07 -43.46
N SER A 227 -21.28 -37.38 -43.15
CA SER A 227 -20.85 -38.42 -44.08
C SER A 227 -21.99 -39.20 -44.76
N THR A 228 -23.22 -38.69 -44.68
CA THR A 228 -24.40 -39.22 -45.39
C THR A 228 -25.25 -38.06 -45.88
N ASP A 229 -24.73 -37.30 -46.84
CA ASP A 229 -25.53 -36.58 -47.84
C ASP A 229 -24.60 -36.03 -48.93
N GLU A 230 -24.12 -36.92 -49.79
CA GLU A 230 -23.66 -36.56 -51.14
C GLU A 230 -24.41 -37.44 -52.13
N THR A 231 -25.47 -36.88 -52.75
CA THR A 231 -25.86 -37.06 -54.16
C THR A 231 -27.17 -36.30 -54.42
N ASN A 232 -27.13 -35.11 -55.02
CA ASN A 232 -27.63 -34.85 -56.39
C ASN A 232 -27.73 -33.35 -56.75
N THR A 233 -27.07 -33.01 -57.86
CA THR A 233 -27.40 -32.03 -58.94
C THR A 233 -27.70 -30.56 -58.58
N LYS A 234 -26.83 -29.61 -59.00
CA LYS A 234 -26.93 -28.76 -60.23
C LYS A 234 -28.27 -28.01 -60.31
N SER A 235 -28.38 -26.69 -60.45
CA SER A 235 -27.57 -25.69 -61.17
C SER A 235 -28.23 -24.31 -60.99
N VAL A 236 -27.46 -23.24 -61.25
CA VAL A 236 -27.81 -21.97 -61.95
C VAL A 236 -27.18 -20.76 -61.25
N ASP A 237 -26.30 -20.12 -62.02
CA ASP A 237 -25.65 -18.83 -61.82
C ASP A 237 -26.65 -17.66 -61.68
N GLN A 238 -26.28 -16.63 -60.91
CA GLN A 238 -25.94 -15.29 -61.45
C GLN A 238 -25.80 -14.23 -60.34
N ALA A 239 -24.62 -13.60 -60.37
CA ALA A 239 -24.32 -12.16 -60.34
C ALA A 239 -25.02 -11.16 -59.38
N ASN A 240 -24.14 -10.26 -58.90
CA ASN A 240 -24.29 -8.82 -58.68
C ASN A 240 -24.47 -8.22 -57.26
N THR A 241 -23.33 -7.72 -56.76
CA THR A 241 -23.03 -6.31 -56.40
C THR A 241 -23.98 -5.45 -55.54
N ASN A 242 -23.35 -4.92 -54.49
CA ASN A 242 -23.33 -3.52 -54.00
C ASN A 242 -24.41 -2.96 -53.05
N THR A 243 -23.85 -2.18 -52.10
CA THR A 243 -24.37 -0.97 -51.39
C THR A 243 -25.49 -1.18 -50.36
N LYS A 244 -25.34 -0.87 -49.06
CA LYS A 244 -25.05 0.38 -48.30
C LYS A 244 -26.34 0.86 -47.60
N SER A 245 -26.18 1.20 -46.32
CA SER A 245 -26.91 2.19 -45.50
C SER A 245 -28.35 1.94 -44.99
N THR A 246 -28.45 2.12 -43.65
CA THR A 246 -29.41 2.95 -42.87
C THR A 246 -30.86 2.50 -42.63
N ASP A 247 -31.12 2.32 -41.33
CA ASP A 247 -32.20 2.88 -40.49
C ASP A 247 -33.69 2.52 -40.66
N GLU A 248 -34.32 2.52 -39.47
CA GLU A 248 -35.72 2.81 -39.15
C GLU A 248 -36.81 1.71 -39.28
N THR A 249 -37.16 1.18 -38.09
CA THR A 249 -38.49 1.14 -37.42
C THR A 249 -39.77 0.59 -38.08
N GLU A 250 -40.59 0.00 -37.18
CA GLU A 250 -42.05 -0.27 -37.23
C GLU A 250 -42.50 -1.62 -37.87
N THR A 251 -42.89 -2.61 -37.04
CA THR A 251 -44.29 -3.06 -36.73
C THR A 251 -45.08 -3.50 -37.99
N GLU A 252 -45.64 -4.71 -38.14
CA GLU A 252 -46.62 -5.37 -37.28
C GLU A 252 -46.99 -6.78 -37.82
N THR A 253 -47.41 -7.67 -36.91
CA THR A 253 -48.42 -8.75 -37.03
C THR A 253 -48.21 -10.10 -37.77
N LYS A 254 -48.50 -11.16 -36.96
CA LYS A 254 -49.23 -12.43 -37.23
C LYS A 254 -48.51 -13.46 -38.11
N THR A 255 -48.33 -14.74 -37.76
CA THR A 255 -49.22 -15.75 -37.14
C THR A 255 -48.33 -17.00 -36.98
N LYS A 256 -48.35 -17.84 -35.95
CA LYS A 256 -49.36 -18.86 -35.63
C LYS A 256 -48.92 -19.57 -34.36
N ALA A 257 -49.83 -19.64 -33.39
CA ALA A 257 -49.70 -20.50 -32.22
C ALA A 257 -49.71 -21.99 -32.63
N LYS A 258 -48.83 -22.79 -32.02
CA LYS A 258 -49.08 -24.21 -31.80
C LYS A 258 -48.89 -24.47 -30.31
N SER A 259 -50.01 -24.80 -29.67
CA SER A 259 -50.11 -25.19 -28.28
C SER A 259 -49.47 -26.56 -28.08
N THR A 260 -48.51 -26.63 -27.16
CA THR A 260 -48.22 -27.85 -26.39
C THR A 260 -47.96 -27.39 -24.96
N THR A 261 -49.03 -27.48 -24.17
CA THR A 261 -49.09 -27.81 -22.74
C THR A 261 -47.88 -27.42 -21.87
N ARG A 262 -48.10 -26.43 -20.99
CA ARG A 262 -47.24 -26.11 -19.83
C ARG A 262 -47.00 -27.38 -19.00
N PRO A 263 -45.76 -27.69 -18.59
CA PRO A 263 -45.58 -28.57 -17.44
C PRO A 263 -46.10 -27.82 -16.21
N ASP A 264 -47.01 -28.48 -15.50
CA ASP A 264 -47.54 -28.04 -14.21
C ASP A 264 -46.39 -27.82 -13.21
N LEU A 265 -46.43 -26.68 -12.52
CA LEU A 265 -45.40 -26.18 -11.59
C LEU A 265 -45.66 -26.64 -10.15
N SER A 266 -46.37 -27.76 -9.96
CA SER A 266 -46.80 -28.26 -8.66
C SER A 266 -45.84 -29.25 -7.99
N ASP A 267 -44.75 -29.69 -8.66
CA ASP A 267 -43.78 -30.65 -8.10
C ASP A 267 -42.30 -30.21 -8.23
N ILE A 268 -42.00 -28.95 -7.91
CA ILE A 268 -40.63 -28.59 -7.53
C ILE A 268 -40.46 -28.89 -6.04
N ASP A 269 -39.97 -30.10 -5.75
CA ASP A 269 -39.55 -30.54 -4.43
C ASP A 269 -38.72 -29.45 -3.73
N SER A 270 -39.34 -28.75 -2.78
CA SER A 270 -38.75 -27.65 -2.03
C SER A 270 -37.51 -28.07 -1.23
N SER A 271 -37.32 -29.38 -1.00
CA SER A 271 -36.13 -29.96 -0.39
C SER A 271 -34.94 -30.00 -1.37
N LYS A 272 -35.15 -30.22 -2.67
CA LYS A 272 -34.11 -30.21 -3.72
C LYS A 272 -33.60 -28.79 -4.02
N VAL A 273 -34.47 -27.78 -3.98
CA VAL A 273 -34.07 -26.37 -4.15
C VAL A 273 -33.28 -25.88 -2.93
N LYS A 274 -33.74 -26.18 -1.71
CA LYS A 274 -33.03 -25.84 -0.45
C LYS A 274 -31.65 -26.53 -0.38
N THR A 275 -31.55 -27.81 -0.73
CA THR A 275 -30.27 -28.53 -0.80
C THR A 275 -29.35 -27.99 -1.90
N SER A 276 -29.88 -27.55 -3.05
CA SER A 276 -29.09 -26.92 -4.11
C SER A 276 -28.50 -25.56 -3.71
N LEU A 277 -29.26 -24.74 -2.98
CA LEU A 277 -28.80 -23.44 -2.47
C LEU A 277 -27.76 -23.63 -1.36
N GLN A 278 -27.98 -24.58 -0.45
CA GLN A 278 -27.02 -24.95 0.58
C GLN A 278 -25.72 -25.51 -0.03
N GLN A 279 -25.81 -26.35 -1.07
CA GLN A 279 -24.65 -26.85 -1.80
C GLN A 279 -23.90 -25.74 -2.54
N ARG A 280 -24.61 -24.79 -3.19
CA ARG A 280 -24.01 -23.61 -3.82
C ARG A 280 -23.31 -22.72 -2.80
N LYS A 281 -23.94 -22.47 -1.64
CA LYS A 281 -23.34 -21.72 -0.54
C LYS A 281 -22.10 -22.42 0.01
N LYS A 282 -22.16 -23.73 0.24
CA LYS A 282 -21.01 -24.54 0.68
C LYS A 282 -19.86 -24.49 -0.32
N HIS A 283 -20.13 -24.68 -1.60
CA HIS A 283 -19.10 -24.60 -2.64
C HIS A 283 -18.49 -23.20 -2.75
N LEU A 284 -19.27 -22.13 -2.58
CA LEU A 284 -18.75 -20.75 -2.52
C LEU A 284 -17.84 -20.55 -1.31
N ILE A 285 -18.25 -21.02 -0.13
CA ILE A 285 -17.42 -20.97 1.09
C ILE A 285 -16.13 -21.77 0.89
N ASP A 286 -16.20 -22.98 0.34
CA ASP A 286 -15.01 -23.80 0.09
C ASP A 286 -14.04 -23.12 -0.90
N GLN A 287 -14.58 -22.45 -1.93
CA GLN A 287 -13.77 -21.66 -2.85
C GLN A 287 -13.09 -20.47 -2.16
N ILE A 288 -13.79 -19.77 -1.27
CA ILE A 288 -13.25 -18.64 -0.49
C ILE A 288 -12.19 -19.13 0.49
N SER A 289 -12.48 -20.19 1.25
CA SER A 289 -11.58 -20.80 2.24
C SER A 289 -10.31 -21.39 1.61
N SER A 290 -10.33 -21.68 0.31
CA SER A 290 -9.12 -22.07 -0.45
C SER A 290 -8.21 -20.90 -0.82
N GLN A 291 -8.65 -19.65 -0.63
CA GLN A 291 -7.89 -18.43 -0.89
C GLN A 291 -7.20 -17.89 0.38
N PRO A 292 -6.17 -17.04 0.25
CA PRO A 292 -5.53 -16.43 1.42
C PRO A 292 -6.52 -15.53 2.16
N LEU A 293 -6.78 -15.87 3.43
CA LEU A 293 -7.71 -15.13 4.31
C LEU A 293 -6.99 -14.42 5.46
N ALA A 294 -5.72 -14.74 5.69
CA ALA A 294 -4.90 -14.17 6.75
C ALA A 294 -4.60 -12.68 6.47
N SER A 295 -5.15 -11.81 7.30
CA SER A 295 -4.75 -10.40 7.39
C SER A 295 -3.52 -10.27 8.27
N VAL A 296 -2.73 -9.22 8.03
CA VAL A 296 -1.69 -8.81 8.97
C VAL A 296 -2.38 -8.29 10.23
N THR A 297 -2.01 -8.87 11.36
CA THR A 297 -2.50 -8.50 12.68
C THR A 297 -1.30 -8.41 13.61
N TRP A 298 -1.21 -7.37 14.43
CA TRP A 298 -0.19 -7.20 15.48
C TRP A 298 -0.80 -6.59 16.73
N THR A 299 -0.08 -6.66 17.84
CA THR A 299 -0.46 -6.00 19.09
C THR A 299 0.45 -4.80 19.32
N THR A 300 -0.15 -3.66 19.66
CA THR A 300 0.61 -2.45 20.05
C THR A 300 1.27 -2.63 21.42
N PRO A 301 2.28 -1.83 21.78
CA PRO A 301 2.88 -1.84 23.12
C PRO A 301 1.89 -1.56 24.27
N LEU A 302 0.71 -1.02 23.96
CA LEU A 302 -0.41 -0.78 24.88
C LEU A 302 -1.44 -1.93 24.91
N ASN A 303 -1.12 -3.10 24.33
CA ASN A 303 -1.99 -4.28 24.23
C ASN A 303 -3.25 -4.10 23.37
N LEU A 304 -3.33 -3.05 22.54
CA LEU A 304 -4.38 -2.93 21.53
C LEU A 304 -4.05 -3.79 20.31
N ILE A 305 -4.98 -4.67 19.91
CA ILE A 305 -4.83 -5.52 18.72
C ILE A 305 -5.26 -4.74 17.48
N ILE A 306 -4.38 -4.67 16.49
CA ILE A 306 -4.63 -4.01 15.20
C ILE A 306 -4.74 -5.07 14.11
N VAL A 307 -5.81 -5.01 13.34
CA VAL A 307 -6.07 -5.91 12.20
C VAL A 307 -6.21 -5.08 10.92
N GLN A 308 -5.43 -5.38 9.89
CA GLN A 308 -5.58 -4.70 8.59
C GLN A 308 -6.83 -5.19 7.85
N PRO A 309 -7.82 -4.31 7.56
CA PRO A 309 -9.10 -4.71 6.96
C PRO A 309 -9.04 -4.87 5.43
N TYR A 310 -7.85 -4.81 4.82
CA TYR A 310 -7.72 -4.79 3.36
C TYR A 310 -8.05 -6.14 2.71
N ARG A 311 -9.32 -6.29 2.32
CA ARG A 311 -9.87 -7.46 1.63
C ARG A 311 -10.30 -7.09 0.21
N LYS A 312 -10.45 -8.10 -0.67
CA LYS A 312 -11.03 -7.91 -2.00
C LYS A 312 -12.54 -7.77 -1.84
N LEU A 313 -13.12 -6.73 -2.43
CA LEU A 313 -14.56 -6.51 -2.37
C LEU A 313 -15.29 -7.60 -3.15
N VAL A 314 -16.25 -8.25 -2.51
CA VAL A 314 -17.18 -9.17 -3.16
C VAL A 314 -18.45 -8.39 -3.43
N THR A 315 -18.65 -7.98 -4.68
CA THR A 315 -19.85 -7.26 -5.09
C THR A 315 -20.93 -8.25 -5.54
N LYS A 316 -22.19 -7.93 -5.21
CA LYS A 316 -23.37 -8.64 -5.65
C LYS A 316 -24.26 -7.66 -6.42
N ALA A 317 -24.55 -8.00 -7.68
CA ALA A 317 -25.57 -7.30 -8.43
C ALA A 317 -26.96 -7.70 -7.90
N ILE A 318 -27.73 -6.72 -7.46
CA ILE A 318 -29.09 -6.88 -6.97
C ILE A 318 -30.00 -6.13 -7.94
N SER A 319 -30.93 -6.86 -8.54
CA SER A 319 -31.99 -6.25 -9.33
C SER A 319 -32.98 -5.59 -8.38
N SER A 320 -33.12 -4.27 -8.47
CA SER A 320 -34.24 -3.54 -7.90
C SER A 320 -35.32 -3.33 -8.96
N SER A 321 -36.46 -2.76 -8.57
CA SER A 321 -37.53 -2.38 -9.51
C SER A 321 -37.11 -1.27 -10.48
N LEU A 322 -36.08 -0.48 -10.16
CA LEU A 322 -35.61 0.64 -10.98
C LEU A 322 -34.38 0.26 -11.84
N GLN A 323 -33.41 -0.43 -11.24
CA GLN A 323 -32.13 -0.74 -11.87
C GLN A 323 -31.39 -1.90 -11.20
N TYR A 324 -30.29 -2.31 -11.82
CA TYR A 324 -29.32 -3.20 -11.18
C TYR A 324 -28.33 -2.39 -10.36
N VAL A 325 -28.29 -2.64 -9.05
CA VAL A 325 -27.34 -2.00 -8.13
C VAL A 325 -26.29 -3.03 -7.72
N SER A 326 -25.01 -2.68 -7.85
CA SER A 326 -23.91 -3.50 -7.35
C SER A 326 -23.58 -3.09 -5.91
N LEU A 327 -23.94 -3.92 -4.94
CA LEU A 327 -23.63 -3.70 -3.53
C LEU A 327 -22.47 -4.58 -3.07
N VAL A 328 -21.62 -4.06 -2.19
CA VAL A 328 -20.59 -4.86 -1.50
C VAL A 328 -21.29 -5.71 -0.45
N ASN A 329 -21.03 -7.02 -0.46
CA ASN A 329 -21.56 -7.93 0.54
C ASN A 329 -20.55 -8.13 1.67
N GLU A 330 -20.82 -7.53 2.83
CA GLU A 330 -19.93 -7.58 4.00
C GLU A 330 -20.07 -8.87 4.82
N ASP A 331 -21.17 -9.60 4.66
CA ASP A 331 -21.46 -10.83 5.44
C ASP A 331 -20.65 -12.05 4.98
N LEU A 332 -19.95 -11.95 3.84
CA LEU A 332 -19.15 -13.05 3.29
C LEU A 332 -17.67 -12.86 3.59
N PRO A 333 -16.98 -13.91 4.10
CA PRO A 333 -15.53 -13.88 4.23
C PRO A 333 -14.91 -13.54 2.87
N SER A 334 -14.03 -12.55 2.88
CA SER A 334 -13.42 -12.05 1.65
C SER A 334 -11.90 -12.29 1.69
N PRO A 335 -11.31 -12.78 0.59
CA PRO A 335 -9.87 -12.99 0.50
C PRO A 335 -9.13 -11.67 0.69
N VAL A 336 -7.94 -11.73 1.29
CA VAL A 336 -7.16 -10.52 1.53
C VAL A 336 -6.64 -9.93 0.22
N ASN A 337 -6.50 -8.61 0.18
CA ASN A 337 -5.75 -7.94 -0.87
C ASN A 337 -4.28 -7.90 -0.48
N SER A 338 -3.51 -8.90 -0.92
CA SER A 338 -2.10 -9.06 -0.53
C SER A 338 -1.23 -7.86 -0.86
N GLN A 339 -1.51 -7.14 -1.96
CA GLN A 339 -0.76 -5.94 -2.33
C GLN A 339 -1.04 -4.79 -1.36
N LYS A 340 -2.31 -4.55 -1.02
CA LYS A 340 -2.68 -3.50 -0.05
C LYS A 340 -2.19 -3.82 1.36
N GLN A 341 -2.28 -5.08 1.80
CA GLN A 341 -1.72 -5.52 3.08
C GLN A 341 -0.22 -5.22 3.16
N LYS A 342 0.53 -5.60 2.11
CA LYS A 342 1.96 -5.29 1.97
C LYS A 342 2.24 -3.79 2.11
N THR A 343 1.70 -2.98 1.21
CA THR A 343 2.06 -1.55 1.12
C THR A 343 1.56 -0.72 2.30
N ALA A 344 0.47 -1.13 2.96
CA ALA A 344 -0.12 -0.39 4.07
C ALA A 344 0.42 -0.82 5.44
N PHE A 345 1.19 -1.91 5.52
CA PHE A 345 1.66 -2.37 6.82
C PHE A 345 2.72 -1.45 7.45
N PRO A 346 3.78 -1.02 6.74
CA PRO A 346 4.73 -0.07 7.30
C PRO A 346 4.09 1.23 7.84
N PRO A 347 3.23 1.96 7.10
CA PRO A 347 2.56 3.14 7.64
C PRO A 347 1.70 2.82 8.85
N ASN A 348 0.82 1.82 8.76
CA ASN A 348 -0.09 1.53 9.87
C ASN A 348 0.66 1.11 11.13
N PHE A 349 1.80 0.43 10.98
CA PHE A 349 2.65 0.05 12.09
C PHE A 349 3.26 1.28 12.77
N VAL A 350 3.84 2.21 12.01
CA VAL A 350 4.41 3.45 12.56
C VAL A 350 3.31 4.33 13.19
N HIS A 351 2.16 4.50 12.53
CA HIS A 351 1.02 5.23 13.09
C HIS A 351 0.54 4.61 14.40
N SER A 352 0.64 3.28 14.56
CA SER A 352 0.28 2.63 15.81
C SER A 352 1.27 2.92 16.94
N LEU A 353 2.55 3.15 16.63
CA LEU A 353 3.56 3.56 17.60
C LEU A 353 3.41 5.02 17.98
N ASP A 354 3.15 5.90 17.03
CA ASP A 354 2.85 7.32 17.26
C ASP A 354 1.61 7.47 18.16
N ALA A 355 0.52 6.78 17.83
CA ALA A 355 -0.67 6.76 18.70
C ALA A 355 -0.38 6.18 20.09
N SER A 356 0.51 5.19 20.19
CA SER A 356 0.91 4.63 21.50
C SER A 356 1.70 5.64 22.32
N HIS A 357 2.64 6.37 21.70
CA HIS A 357 3.42 7.43 22.34
C HIS A 357 2.54 8.60 22.78
N MET A 358 1.62 9.05 21.92
CA MET A 358 0.62 10.06 22.25
C MET A 358 -0.23 9.66 23.46
N LEU A 359 -0.76 8.43 23.49
CA LEU A 359 -1.60 7.95 24.59
C LEU A 359 -0.83 7.82 25.90
N LEU A 360 0.41 7.29 25.88
CA LEU A 360 1.28 7.24 27.05
C LEU A 360 1.56 8.63 27.61
N SER A 361 1.89 9.56 26.72
CA SER A 361 2.15 10.96 27.07
C SER A 361 0.91 11.63 27.66
N ALA A 362 -0.26 11.45 27.06
CA ALA A 362 -1.52 12.00 27.54
C ALA A 362 -1.88 11.47 28.94
N ILE A 363 -1.69 10.18 29.19
CA ILE A 363 -1.91 9.58 30.51
C ILE A 363 -0.97 10.22 31.54
N GLN A 364 0.32 10.34 31.20
CA GLN A 364 1.29 10.91 32.12
C GLN A 364 1.08 12.41 32.36
N CYS A 365 0.70 13.17 31.34
CA CYS A 365 0.30 14.58 31.49
C CYS A 365 -0.88 14.71 32.47
N LYS A 366 -1.91 13.86 32.33
CA LYS A 366 -3.05 13.85 33.24
C LYS A 366 -2.66 13.52 34.68
N VAL A 367 -1.73 12.58 34.89
CA VAL A 367 -1.21 12.25 36.23
C VAL A 367 -0.50 13.45 36.87
N ASN A 368 0.19 14.26 36.06
CA ASN A 368 0.88 15.47 36.52
C ASN A 368 -0.03 16.72 36.57
N GLY A 369 -1.34 16.57 36.30
CA GLY A 369 -2.29 17.67 36.34
C GLY A 369 -2.25 18.62 35.14
N ILE A 370 -1.56 18.23 34.06
CA ILE A 370 -1.40 19.02 32.84
C ILE A 370 -2.59 18.79 31.91
N VAL A 371 -3.14 19.87 31.36
CA VAL A 371 -4.14 19.79 30.27
C VAL A 371 -3.44 19.37 29.00
N PHE A 372 -3.92 18.30 28.36
CA PHE A 372 -3.32 17.75 27.14
C PHE A 372 -4.37 17.66 26.03
N SER A 373 -4.06 18.24 24.89
CA SER A 373 -4.77 18.04 23.63
C SER A 373 -3.79 17.58 22.55
N SER A 374 -4.27 16.88 21.53
CA SER A 374 -3.40 16.43 20.44
C SER A 374 -4.14 16.42 19.11
N VAL A 375 -3.40 16.76 18.06
CA VAL A 375 -3.77 16.55 16.66
C VAL A 375 -2.67 15.69 16.05
N HIS A 376 -2.82 14.38 16.15
CA HIS A 376 -1.77 13.42 15.75
C HIS A 376 -0.43 13.71 16.42
N ASP A 377 0.58 14.15 15.67
CA ASP A 377 1.95 14.41 16.10
C ASP A 377 2.19 15.85 16.60
N SER A 378 1.11 16.61 16.79
CA SER A 378 1.10 17.94 17.39
C SER A 378 0.45 17.89 18.78
N TYR A 379 1.21 18.20 19.84
CA TYR A 379 0.78 18.07 21.23
C TYR A 379 0.65 19.44 21.90
N TRP A 380 -0.49 19.68 22.54
CA TRP A 380 -0.90 21.01 22.96
C TRP A 380 -1.17 21.04 24.46
N THR A 381 -0.70 22.09 25.11
CA THR A 381 -0.97 22.38 26.53
C THR A 381 -0.93 23.88 26.78
N HIS A 382 -1.18 24.31 28.02
CA HIS A 382 -1.02 25.70 28.43
C HIS A 382 0.46 26.11 28.45
N ALA A 383 0.74 27.39 28.16
CA ALA A 383 2.11 27.90 28.06
C ALA A 383 2.98 27.62 29.30
N CYS A 384 2.40 27.64 30.51
CA CYS A 384 3.11 27.36 31.75
C CYS A 384 3.55 25.89 31.91
N ASP A 385 2.91 24.95 31.22
CA ASP A 385 3.13 23.51 31.37
C ASP A 385 4.02 22.92 30.25
N ILE A 386 4.45 23.73 29.28
CA ILE A 386 5.18 23.27 28.09
C ILE A 386 6.47 22.54 28.45
N ASP A 387 7.26 23.06 29.39
CA ASP A 387 8.51 22.43 29.81
C ASP A 387 8.26 21.06 30.47
N MET A 388 7.21 20.96 31.30
CA MET A 388 6.84 19.72 31.95
C MET A 388 6.30 18.70 30.93
N MET A 389 5.45 19.14 30.01
CA MET A 389 4.96 18.30 28.90
C MET A 389 6.15 17.77 28.09
N ASN A 390 7.09 18.63 27.70
CA ASN A 390 8.26 18.24 26.90
C ASN A 390 9.13 17.17 27.58
N ASN A 391 9.31 17.26 28.91
CA ASN A 391 9.99 16.21 29.67
C ASN A 391 9.22 14.89 29.62
N ILE A 392 7.90 14.93 29.84
CA ILE A 392 7.02 13.76 29.73
C ILE A 392 7.10 13.13 28.33
N LEU A 393 7.07 13.94 27.27
CA LEU A 393 7.14 13.46 25.89
C LEU A 393 8.42 12.65 25.64
N ARG A 394 9.57 13.18 26.07
CA ARG A 394 10.87 12.50 25.94
C ARG A 394 10.91 11.22 26.75
N GLU A 395 10.48 11.26 28.01
CA GLU A 395 10.43 10.09 28.90
C GLU A 395 9.56 8.96 28.33
N GLN A 396 8.36 9.29 27.85
CA GLN A 396 7.45 8.29 27.29
C GLN A 396 7.96 7.73 25.96
N PHE A 397 8.63 8.55 25.13
CA PHE A 397 9.26 8.07 23.90
C PHE A 397 10.37 7.07 24.19
N VAL A 398 11.25 7.40 25.15
CA VAL A 398 12.32 6.52 25.61
C VAL A 398 11.75 5.23 26.19
N ALA A 399 10.77 5.32 27.09
CA ALA A 399 10.15 4.14 27.71
C ALA A 399 9.49 3.22 26.67
N LEU A 400 8.87 3.78 25.63
CA LEU A 400 8.28 3.04 24.52
C LEU A 400 9.36 2.29 23.73
N HIS A 401 10.41 3.00 23.30
CA HIS A 401 11.45 2.49 22.41
C HIS A 401 12.60 1.77 23.13
N GLN A 402 12.62 1.72 24.45
CA GLN A 402 13.55 0.88 25.21
C GLN A 402 13.23 -0.62 25.07
N LYS A 403 11.97 -0.94 24.74
CA LYS A 403 11.53 -2.30 24.41
C LYS A 403 12.03 -2.71 23.03
N ASN A 404 12.24 -4.01 22.83
CA ASN A 404 12.65 -4.57 21.53
C ASN A 404 11.44 -4.80 20.62
N ILE A 405 10.76 -3.71 20.25
CA ILE A 405 9.46 -3.73 19.53
C ILE A 405 9.49 -4.61 18.28
N LEU A 406 10.54 -4.51 17.44
CA LEU A 406 10.65 -5.31 16.21
C LEU A 406 10.82 -6.80 16.49
N THR A 407 11.54 -7.15 17.57
CA THR A 407 11.73 -8.54 18.00
C THR A 407 10.42 -9.11 18.52
N GLU A 408 9.71 -8.37 19.38
CA GLU A 408 8.40 -8.76 19.90
C GLU A 408 7.39 -8.97 18.76
N LEU A 409 7.36 -8.06 17.79
CA LEU A 409 6.52 -8.17 16.60
C LEU A 409 6.84 -9.42 15.77
N ARG A 410 8.13 -9.69 15.52
CA ARG A 410 8.56 -10.90 14.80
C ARG A 410 8.11 -12.14 15.54
N ASP A 411 8.34 -12.21 16.84
CA ASP A 411 8.04 -13.38 17.65
C ASP A 411 6.52 -13.60 17.75
N GLU A 412 5.72 -12.52 17.84
CA GLU A 412 4.26 -12.55 17.71
C GLU A 412 3.83 -13.17 16.38
N PHE A 413 4.42 -12.74 15.25
CA PHE A 413 4.09 -13.28 13.93
C PHE A 413 4.48 -14.75 13.80
N MET A 414 5.68 -15.12 14.27
CA MET A 414 6.12 -16.51 14.23
C MET A 414 5.23 -17.43 15.06
N LEU A 415 4.72 -16.94 16.21
CA LEU A 415 3.77 -17.68 17.04
C LEU A 415 2.38 -17.76 16.38
N ARG A 416 1.83 -16.62 15.92
CA ARG A 416 0.48 -16.53 15.35
C ARG A 416 0.32 -17.32 14.05
N TYR A 417 1.35 -17.33 13.21
CA TYR A 417 1.32 -17.96 11.89
C TYR A 417 2.15 -19.24 11.81
N LYS A 418 2.56 -19.83 12.95
CA LYS A 418 3.44 -21.01 13.04
C LYS A 418 3.02 -22.18 12.12
N ASP A 419 1.73 -22.50 12.11
CA ASP A 419 1.21 -23.65 11.38
C ASP A 419 0.85 -23.33 9.92
N TYR A 420 1.06 -22.09 9.47
CA TYR A 420 0.71 -21.65 8.13
C TYR A 420 1.76 -22.11 7.11
N LEU A 421 1.33 -22.18 5.85
CA LEU A 421 2.14 -22.59 4.72
C LEU A 421 2.20 -21.49 3.66
N ILE A 422 3.39 -21.21 3.14
CA ILE A 422 3.62 -20.19 2.12
C ILE A 422 3.73 -20.86 0.73
N PRO A 423 2.98 -20.39 -0.29
CA PRO A 423 3.08 -20.89 -1.66
C PRO A 423 4.29 -20.29 -2.39
N VAL A 424 5.20 -21.15 -2.84
CA VAL A 424 6.41 -20.82 -3.60
C VAL A 424 6.34 -21.42 -5.01
N ASN A 425 6.70 -20.64 -6.02
CA ASN A 425 6.82 -21.14 -7.38
C ASN A 425 8.19 -21.79 -7.55
N THR A 426 8.22 -23.12 -7.72
CA THR A 426 9.43 -23.82 -8.14
C THR A 426 9.45 -23.92 -9.66
N THR A 427 10.42 -23.27 -10.27
CA THR A 427 10.78 -23.46 -11.68
C THR A 427 11.71 -24.66 -11.76
N LYS A 428 11.19 -25.80 -12.23
CA LYS A 428 12.05 -26.90 -12.66
C LYS A 428 12.50 -26.62 -14.09
N VAL A 429 13.79 -26.34 -14.27
CA VAL A 429 14.41 -26.41 -15.60
C VAL A 429 14.63 -27.90 -15.88
N SER A 430 13.84 -28.48 -16.77
CA SER A 430 14.16 -29.81 -17.30
C SER A 430 15.31 -29.65 -18.28
N GLN A 431 16.55 -29.81 -17.80
CA GLN A 431 17.67 -30.15 -18.67
C GLN A 431 17.48 -31.61 -19.08
N ASN A 432 17.33 -31.87 -20.38
CA ASN A 432 17.55 -33.22 -20.90
C ASN A 432 19.05 -33.54 -20.71
N ASN A 433 19.32 -34.69 -20.12
CA ASN A 433 20.64 -35.19 -19.76
C ASN A 433 21.75 -34.88 -20.78
N THR A 434 22.84 -34.26 -20.31
CA THR A 434 24.20 -34.81 -20.48
C THR A 434 25.10 -34.26 -19.38
N SER A 435 25.96 -35.16 -18.91
CA SER A 435 26.83 -35.07 -17.74
C SER A 435 27.98 -34.06 -17.85
N ASN A 436 28.45 -33.63 -16.67
CA ASN A 436 29.73 -32.99 -16.34
C ASN A 436 29.83 -31.46 -16.57
N LEU A 437 29.93 -30.69 -15.49
CA LEU A 437 31.20 -30.11 -14.99
C LEU A 437 30.97 -29.13 -13.82
N THR A 438 32.02 -29.06 -13.01
CA THR A 438 32.26 -28.38 -11.73
C THR A 438 32.04 -26.87 -11.66
N SER A 439 31.59 -26.41 -10.48
CA SER A 439 31.79 -25.12 -9.80
C SER A 439 32.48 -23.95 -10.54
N LYS A 440 31.85 -22.76 -10.55
CA LYS A 440 32.49 -21.46 -10.22
C LYS A 440 31.51 -20.28 -10.06
N SER A 441 32.03 -19.30 -9.33
CA SER A 441 31.59 -18.01 -8.75
C SER A 441 30.80 -16.97 -9.60
N LYS A 442 30.25 -15.99 -8.85
CA LYS A 442 29.56 -14.71 -9.13
C LYS A 442 30.15 -13.79 -10.22
N HIS A 443 29.24 -12.92 -10.72
CA HIS A 443 29.38 -11.66 -11.47
C HIS A 443 29.80 -11.73 -12.95
N ASP A 444 28.87 -11.41 -13.88
CA ASP A 444 29.00 -10.23 -14.76
C ASP A 444 27.71 -9.96 -15.57
N TYR A 445 27.47 -8.69 -15.93
CA TYR A 445 26.43 -8.26 -16.88
C TYR A 445 26.97 -8.37 -18.32
N SER A 446 26.31 -9.13 -19.19
CA SER A 446 26.38 -8.93 -20.65
C SER A 446 25.11 -9.46 -21.32
N LEU A 447 24.51 -8.63 -22.15
CA LEU A 447 23.36 -8.91 -23.00
C LEU A 447 23.85 -9.43 -24.35
N ASP A 448 23.70 -10.74 -24.60
CA ASP A 448 23.78 -11.29 -25.96
C ASP A 448 22.50 -12.08 -26.25
N TYR A 449 21.74 -11.56 -27.23
CA TYR A 449 20.50 -12.14 -27.75
C TYR A 449 20.86 -13.17 -28.82
N ASP A 450 20.80 -14.46 -28.48
CA ASP A 450 20.93 -15.54 -29.46
C ASP A 450 19.55 -16.08 -29.86
N HIS A 451 19.26 -16.04 -31.16
CA HIS A 451 18.01 -16.46 -31.78
C HIS A 451 18.07 -17.97 -32.09
N ASN A 452 17.83 -18.81 -31.08
CA ASN A 452 17.39 -20.19 -31.29
C ASN A 452 16.44 -20.62 -30.17
N ALA A 453 15.14 -20.36 -30.39
CA ALA A 453 14.08 -20.70 -29.46
C ALA A 453 13.68 -22.17 -29.58
N ASP A 454 14.46 -23.06 -28.98
CA ASP A 454 13.92 -24.34 -28.51
C ASP A 454 12.88 -24.04 -27.42
N LYS A 455 11.62 -24.45 -27.66
CA LYS A 455 10.50 -24.21 -26.74
C LYS A 455 10.71 -24.96 -25.42
N ILE A 456 11.39 -24.35 -24.47
CA ILE A 456 11.44 -24.80 -23.08
C ILE A 456 10.03 -24.68 -22.50
N LYS A 457 9.33 -25.80 -22.32
CA LYS A 457 8.08 -25.84 -21.53
C LYS A 457 8.44 -25.70 -20.05
N LEU A 458 8.47 -24.47 -19.54
CA LEU A 458 8.49 -24.22 -18.10
C LEU A 458 7.15 -24.67 -17.49
N THR A 459 7.13 -25.83 -16.84
CA THR A 459 6.02 -26.19 -15.96
C THR A 459 6.29 -25.64 -14.56
N SER A 460 5.65 -24.52 -14.21
CA SER A 460 5.71 -23.98 -12.85
C SER A 460 4.93 -24.90 -11.90
N LYS A 461 5.59 -25.41 -10.86
CA LYS A 461 4.94 -26.21 -9.81
C LYS A 461 4.91 -25.39 -8.52
N ILE A 462 3.72 -25.20 -7.95
CA ILE A 462 3.55 -24.55 -6.66
C ILE A 462 3.92 -25.55 -5.56
N SER A 463 4.95 -25.25 -4.79
CA SER A 463 5.31 -25.95 -3.55
C SER A 463 4.85 -25.13 -2.34
N TYR A 464 4.66 -25.79 -1.21
CA TYR A 464 4.28 -25.16 0.05
C TYR A 464 5.38 -25.40 1.06
N ILE A 465 5.91 -24.33 1.64
CA ILE A 465 6.92 -24.37 2.70
C ILE A 465 6.30 -23.90 4.02
N PRO A 466 6.83 -24.32 5.18
CA PRO A 466 6.44 -23.75 6.48
C PRO A 466 6.57 -22.22 6.49
N PHE A 467 5.71 -21.55 7.25
CA PHE A 467 5.80 -20.12 7.46
C PHE A 467 7.12 -19.77 8.15
N ASP A 468 7.81 -18.80 7.58
CA ASP A 468 9.07 -18.28 8.12
C ASP A 468 9.25 -16.83 7.68
N LEU A 469 9.92 -16.05 8.51
CA LEU A 469 10.19 -14.63 8.28
C LEU A 469 11.68 -14.40 8.01
N PRO A 470 12.04 -13.41 7.19
CA PRO A 470 13.44 -13.03 7.04
C PRO A 470 14.00 -12.54 8.40
N PRO A 471 15.32 -12.65 8.61
CA PRO A 471 15.95 -12.09 9.80
C PRO A 471 15.68 -10.58 9.88
N LEU A 472 15.63 -10.06 11.10
CA LEU A 472 15.49 -8.62 11.33
C LEU A 472 16.70 -7.88 10.76
N PRO A 473 16.51 -6.64 10.27
CA PRO A 473 17.62 -5.80 9.85
C PRO A 473 18.56 -5.52 11.06
N PRO A 474 19.85 -5.27 10.80
CA PRO A 474 20.80 -4.95 11.86
C PRO A 474 20.39 -3.66 12.59
N THR A 475 20.55 -3.67 13.90
CA THR A 475 20.35 -2.51 14.76
C THR A 475 21.60 -1.63 14.75
N GLY A 476 21.40 -0.31 14.66
CA GLY A 476 22.48 0.67 14.72
C GLY A 476 22.95 0.98 16.14
N THR A 477 23.60 2.15 16.30
CA THR A 477 24.35 2.54 17.50
C THR A 477 23.72 3.69 18.30
N LEU A 478 22.55 4.21 17.90
CA LEU A 478 21.87 5.27 18.64
C LEU A 478 21.51 4.79 20.05
N ASP A 479 21.95 5.53 21.07
CA ASP A 479 21.41 5.37 22.43
C ASP A 479 20.11 6.13 22.53
N ILE A 480 19.00 5.42 22.80
CA ILE A 480 17.68 6.02 22.88
C ILE A 480 17.57 7.03 24.03
N ASN A 481 18.37 6.88 25.08
CA ASN A 481 18.35 7.79 26.21
C ASN A 481 18.83 9.21 25.84
N SER A 482 19.53 9.38 24.71
CA SER A 482 19.93 10.70 24.23
C SER A 482 18.74 11.64 23.99
N VAL A 483 17.56 11.07 23.74
CA VAL A 483 16.33 11.84 23.51
C VAL A 483 15.93 12.67 24.73
N LEU A 484 16.27 12.22 25.95
CA LEU A 484 15.96 12.94 27.19
C LEU A 484 16.55 14.35 27.23
N ASP A 485 17.72 14.53 26.63
CA ASP A 485 18.42 15.82 26.57
C ASP A 485 18.14 16.61 25.29
N SER A 486 17.33 16.06 24.36
CA SER A 486 17.07 16.69 23.07
C SER A 486 15.96 17.75 23.15
N LYS A 487 16.38 19.02 23.21
CA LYS A 487 15.46 20.17 23.26
C LYS A 487 14.53 20.26 22.06
N TYR A 488 15.03 19.92 20.86
CA TYR A 488 14.30 20.06 19.59
C TYR A 488 13.58 18.79 19.13
N PHE A 489 13.47 17.77 19.99
CA PHE A 489 12.75 16.53 19.69
C PHE A 489 11.28 16.81 19.34
N PHE A 490 10.62 17.54 20.24
CA PHE A 490 9.33 18.20 20.06
C PHE A 490 9.56 19.67 20.43
N SER A 491 9.22 20.59 19.53
CA SER A 491 9.50 22.03 19.71
C SER A 491 8.51 22.93 19.01
#